data_AF-A0A2M8BR12-F1
#
_entry.id   AF-A0A2M8BR12-F1
#
_cell.length_a   1.000
_cell.length_b   1.000
_cell.length_c   1.000
_cell.angle_alpha   90.00
_cell.angle_beta   90.00
_cell.angle_gamma   90.00
#
_symmetry.space_group_name_H-M   'P 1'
#
loop_
_entity.id
_entity.type
_entity.pdbx_description
1 polymer ?
#
loop_
_entity_poly.entity_id
_entity_poly.type
_entity_poly.pdbx_seq_one_letter_code
_entity_poly.pdbx_strand_id
1 'polypeptide(L)'
;MNPDVNSDEILHSIHKEAVDWRAWAGRVLVMVFAALAGLTVVAFTWMTELAFGVFEQMQQNYWWSPLLWTPLCTAAIVWVMRRYAMGSAGSGIPQVMAALDGSVAPADRSLFVSVKLTITKMVLSTWGLLAGLSLGREGPSVQIAAGVMHHARRWLPDKSQVSEHGLMMAGGAAGIAAAFNTPLGGVMFAIEELSRKPEQRSSGLLLAAIVLSGLMAVSIYGNATYFGVIEVQNLSPALLVPGLVVAVLSGLAGGLFARVLLVSIRGDSGDRFSRWRKRSPVAFGAACGLVIAVIGLVSHGDTFGTGYAHSRAMLEGNDDTSPIYVLLKFMATWITAWAGVPGGIFAPALSIGGALGNDVAQFMNYANAPTLIALGMVGFLAAVTQAPLTSFIIVMEMVAGHQLVLSLMATAVVASGVSRLLCVPLYSALAQLQLQRLPKADSA
;
A
#
# COMPACT_ATOMS: atom_id res chain seq x y z
N MET A 1 -6.68 15.14 -44.93
CA MET A 1 -6.32 13.71 -44.82
C MET A 1 -5.04 13.56 -45.62
N ASN A 2 -3.88 13.62 -44.97
CA ASN A 2 -2.59 13.75 -45.66
C ASN A 2 -2.09 12.32 -46.02
N PRO A 3 -1.97 11.93 -47.31
CA PRO A 3 -1.68 10.55 -47.68
C PRO A 3 -0.19 10.17 -47.66
N ASP A 4 0.72 11.12 -47.47
CA ASP A 4 2.16 10.89 -47.65
C ASP A 4 2.90 10.77 -46.30
N VAL A 5 2.51 9.80 -45.47
CA VAL A 5 3.45 9.28 -44.47
C VAL A 5 4.32 8.27 -45.19
N ASN A 6 5.50 8.74 -45.60
CA ASN A 6 6.41 8.03 -46.48
C ASN A 6 6.85 6.70 -45.84
N SER A 7 6.46 5.57 -46.44
CA SER A 7 6.80 4.21 -45.97
C SER A 7 8.29 4.03 -45.72
N ASP A 8 9.13 4.75 -46.47
CA ASP A 8 10.59 4.76 -46.32
C ASP A 8 11.06 5.48 -45.05
N GLU A 9 10.37 6.53 -44.59
CA GLU A 9 10.68 7.17 -43.29
C GLU A 9 10.30 6.26 -42.11
N ILE A 10 9.20 5.50 -42.26
CA ILE A 10 8.79 4.50 -41.27
C ILE A 10 9.83 3.38 -41.22
N LEU A 11 10.21 2.82 -42.38
CA LEU A 11 11.22 1.76 -42.48
C LEU A 11 12.59 2.24 -41.99
N HIS A 12 13.00 3.47 -42.31
CA HIS A 12 14.26 4.01 -41.85
C HIS A 12 14.26 4.28 -40.34
N SER A 13 13.13 4.72 -39.77
CA SER A 13 12.96 4.89 -38.32
C SER A 13 12.97 3.54 -37.59
N ILE A 14 12.28 2.53 -38.11
CA ILE A 14 12.30 1.16 -37.58
C ILE A 14 13.72 0.58 -37.66
N HIS A 15 14.43 0.77 -38.76
CA HIS A 15 15.79 0.27 -38.91
C HIS A 15 16.77 0.98 -37.96
N LYS A 16 16.65 2.31 -37.80
CA LYS A 16 17.47 3.08 -36.86
C LYS A 16 17.18 2.69 -35.40
N GLU A 17 15.94 2.35 -35.08
CA GLU A 17 15.52 1.86 -33.76
C GLU A 17 15.91 0.39 -33.52
N ALA A 18 15.93 -0.45 -34.55
CA ALA A 18 16.41 -1.84 -34.49
C ALA A 18 17.94 -1.94 -34.36
N VAL A 19 18.67 -0.98 -34.93
CA VAL A 19 20.15 -0.97 -34.95
C VAL A 19 20.73 -0.27 -33.71
N ASP A 20 19.96 0.53 -32.97
CA ASP A 20 20.44 1.16 -31.73
C ASP A 20 20.49 0.14 -30.56
N TRP A 21 21.57 -0.64 -30.54
CA TRP A 21 21.88 -1.60 -29.48
C TRP A 21 21.79 -1.00 -28.07
N ARG A 22 22.10 0.30 -27.91
CA ARG A 22 22.05 0.97 -26.60
C ARG A 22 20.61 1.19 -26.12
N ALA A 23 19.69 1.47 -27.04
CA ALA A 23 18.27 1.58 -26.73
C ALA A 23 17.70 0.23 -26.29
N TRP A 24 18.05 -0.86 -26.99
CA TRP A 24 17.65 -2.22 -26.62
C TRP A 24 18.26 -2.67 -25.29
N ALA A 25 19.54 -2.40 -25.06
CA ALA A 25 20.20 -2.67 -23.78
C ALA A 25 19.49 -1.95 -22.61
N GLY A 26 19.09 -0.69 -22.81
CA GLY A 26 18.30 0.06 -21.82
C GLY A 26 16.92 -0.57 -21.55
N ARG A 27 16.20 -1.01 -22.59
CA ARG A 27 14.89 -1.69 -22.45
C ARG A 27 15.02 -3.02 -21.71
N VAL A 28 15.99 -3.84 -22.10
CA VAL A 28 16.28 -5.13 -21.45
C VAL A 28 16.65 -4.92 -19.98
N LEU A 29 17.50 -3.94 -19.68
CA LEU A 29 17.86 -3.59 -18.31
C LEU A 29 16.63 -3.22 -17.47
N VAL A 30 15.74 -2.37 -17.99
CA VAL A 30 14.49 -2.01 -17.30
C VAL A 30 13.63 -3.24 -17.01
N MET A 31 13.48 -4.14 -17.97
CA MET A 31 12.70 -5.38 -17.80
C MET A 31 13.35 -6.32 -16.78
N VAL A 32 14.68 -6.47 -16.80
CA VAL A 32 15.42 -7.26 -15.80
C VAL A 32 15.22 -6.69 -14.40
N PHE A 33 15.37 -5.37 -14.23
CA PHE A 33 15.16 -4.72 -12.93
C PHE A 33 13.70 -4.76 -12.47
N ALA A 34 12.74 -4.75 -13.39
CA ALA A 34 11.34 -4.92 -13.07
C ALA A 34 11.03 -6.33 -12.56
N ALA A 35 11.60 -7.37 -13.21
CA ALA A 35 11.52 -8.74 -12.71
C ALA A 35 12.19 -8.89 -11.34
N LEU A 36 13.38 -8.31 -11.15
CA LEU A 36 14.06 -8.28 -9.84
C LEU A 36 13.25 -7.55 -8.77
N ALA A 37 12.60 -6.44 -9.11
CA ALA A 37 11.73 -5.72 -8.19
C ALA A 37 10.54 -6.58 -7.76
N GLY A 38 9.87 -7.25 -8.71
CA GLY A 38 8.79 -8.19 -8.44
C GLY A 38 9.25 -9.37 -7.57
N LEU A 39 10.37 -10.01 -7.90
CA LEU A 39 10.95 -11.09 -7.10
C LEU A 39 11.35 -10.64 -5.68
N THR A 40 11.86 -9.41 -5.53
CA THR A 40 12.18 -8.84 -4.22
C THR A 40 10.93 -8.65 -3.38
N VAL A 41 9.83 -8.20 -3.98
CA VAL A 41 8.52 -8.09 -3.32
C VAL A 41 7.96 -9.47 -2.96
N VAL A 42 8.10 -10.46 -3.84
CA VAL A 42 7.71 -11.86 -3.54
C VAL A 42 8.50 -12.43 -2.37
N ALA A 43 9.82 -12.22 -2.33
CA ALA A 43 10.65 -12.64 -1.21
C ALA A 43 10.25 -11.92 0.09
N PHE A 44 9.95 -10.62 0.02
CA PHE A 44 9.44 -9.86 1.15
C PHE A 44 8.10 -10.41 1.66
N THR A 45 7.16 -10.67 0.75
CA THR A 45 5.86 -11.32 1.03
C THR A 45 6.05 -12.64 1.78
N TRP A 46 6.92 -13.52 1.27
CA TRP A 46 7.22 -14.80 1.92
C TRP A 46 7.83 -14.62 3.33
N MET A 47 8.81 -13.72 3.48
CA MET A 47 9.41 -13.42 4.78
C MET A 47 8.37 -12.91 5.79
N THR A 48 7.46 -12.03 5.35
CA THR A 48 6.41 -11.47 6.21
C THR A 48 5.37 -12.50 6.63
N GLU A 49 4.99 -13.42 5.75
CA GLU A 49 4.05 -14.50 6.06
C GLU A 49 4.64 -15.50 7.05
N LEU A 50 5.90 -15.91 6.85
CA LEU A 50 6.59 -16.76 7.81
C LEU A 50 6.72 -16.10 9.18
N ALA A 51 7.11 -14.82 9.21
CA ALA A 51 7.22 -14.06 10.45
C ALA A 51 5.89 -13.96 11.20
N PHE A 52 4.79 -13.70 10.48
CA PHE A 52 3.47 -13.64 11.10
C PHE A 52 3.01 -15.02 11.58
N GLY A 53 3.22 -16.09 10.82
CA GLY A 53 2.87 -17.44 11.23
C GLY A 53 3.61 -17.90 12.50
N VAL A 54 4.87 -17.48 12.67
CA VAL A 54 5.63 -17.70 13.92
C VAL A 54 4.98 -16.95 15.10
N PHE A 55 4.54 -15.71 14.88
CA PHE A 55 3.82 -14.95 15.91
C PHE A 55 2.48 -15.60 16.28
N GLU A 56 1.69 -16.04 15.30
CA GLU A 56 0.42 -16.74 15.53
C GLU A 56 0.62 -18.02 16.33
N GLN A 57 1.61 -18.84 15.96
CA GLN A 57 1.94 -20.06 16.70
C GLN A 57 2.35 -19.75 18.16
N MET A 58 3.13 -18.68 18.37
CA MET A 58 3.50 -18.24 19.72
C MET A 58 2.28 -17.79 20.53
N GLN A 59 1.37 -17.02 19.94
CA GLN A 59 0.15 -16.56 20.58
C GLN A 59 -0.78 -17.73 20.96
N GLN A 60 -0.95 -18.69 20.05
CA GLN A 60 -1.78 -19.88 20.28
C GLN A 60 -1.23 -20.74 21.42
N ASN A 61 0.09 -20.90 21.50
CA ASN A 61 0.74 -21.65 22.58
C ASN A 61 0.72 -20.90 23.92
N TYR A 62 0.90 -19.58 23.87
CA TYR A 62 0.99 -18.72 25.05
C TYR A 62 0.16 -17.45 24.85
N TRP A 63 -1.09 -17.49 25.33
CA TRP A 63 -2.04 -16.38 25.17
C TRP A 63 -1.51 -15.03 25.72
N TRP A 64 -0.68 -15.04 26.76
CA TRP A 64 -0.12 -13.82 27.36
C TRP A 64 1.14 -13.30 26.65
N SER A 65 1.75 -14.10 25.76
CA SER A 65 3.03 -13.74 25.13
C SER A 65 3.02 -12.40 24.38
N PRO A 66 1.94 -11.95 23.70
CA PRO A 66 1.94 -10.65 23.04
C PRO A 66 2.11 -9.48 24.00
N LEU A 67 1.68 -9.60 25.27
CA LEU A 67 1.79 -8.53 26.28
C LEU A 67 3.23 -8.17 26.62
N LEU A 68 4.18 -9.08 26.41
CA LEU A 68 5.61 -8.82 26.58
C LEU A 68 6.31 -8.68 25.23
N TRP A 69 6.01 -9.56 24.28
CA TRP A 69 6.70 -9.63 22.99
C TRP A 69 6.47 -8.40 22.11
N THR A 70 5.20 -8.00 21.92
CA THR A 70 4.84 -6.91 21.02
C THR A 70 5.40 -5.55 21.50
N PRO A 71 5.31 -5.14 22.78
CA PRO A 71 5.96 -3.92 23.28
C PRO A 71 7.47 -3.91 23.06
N LEU A 72 8.15 -5.01 23.40
CA LEU A 72 9.60 -5.12 23.31
C LEU A 72 10.07 -5.00 21.86
N CYS A 73 9.41 -5.72 20.94
CA CYS A 73 9.72 -5.66 19.53
C CYS A 73 9.41 -4.27 18.94
N THR A 74 8.29 -3.65 19.31
CA THR A 74 7.95 -2.28 18.85
C THR A 74 9.00 -1.27 19.30
N ALA A 75 9.44 -1.33 20.56
CA ALA A 75 10.49 -0.48 21.09
C ALA A 75 11.81 -0.68 20.32
N ALA A 76 12.20 -1.93 20.10
CA ALA A 76 13.42 -2.29 19.39
C ALA A 76 13.39 -1.82 17.93
N ILE A 77 12.29 -2.05 17.21
CA ILE A 77 12.09 -1.57 15.83
C ILE A 77 12.22 -0.06 15.77
N VAL A 78 11.54 0.68 16.66
CA VAL A 78 11.63 2.15 16.70
C VAL A 78 13.06 2.60 16.99
N TRP A 79 13.77 1.94 17.91
CA TRP A 79 15.17 2.27 18.22
C TRP A 79 16.11 2.04 17.02
N VAL A 80 16.07 0.84 16.40
CA VAL A 80 16.90 0.49 15.24
C VAL A 80 16.61 1.43 14.07
N MET A 81 15.33 1.64 13.75
CA MET A 81 14.90 2.52 12.67
C MET A 81 15.44 3.93 12.87
N ARG A 82 15.28 4.50 14.08
CA ARG A 82 15.76 5.85 14.37
C ARG A 82 17.27 5.99 14.28
N ARG A 83 18.01 4.94 14.64
CA ARG A 83 19.48 4.97 14.64
C ARG A 83 20.09 4.78 13.25
N TYR A 84 19.48 3.94 12.40
CA TYR A 84 20.13 3.45 11.18
C TYR A 84 19.40 3.76 9.87
N ALA A 85 18.07 3.93 9.90
CA ALA A 85 17.23 3.94 8.71
C ALA A 85 15.94 4.78 8.85
N MET A 86 16.04 6.05 9.25
CA MET A 86 14.85 6.92 9.41
C MET A 86 13.99 7.07 8.14
N GLY A 87 14.58 6.88 6.96
CA GLY A 87 13.86 6.86 5.67
C GLY A 87 12.89 5.68 5.52
N SER A 88 13.02 4.60 6.31
CA SER A 88 12.16 3.42 6.24
C SER A 88 10.87 3.54 7.08
N ALA A 89 10.68 4.62 7.85
CA ALA A 89 9.54 4.77 8.76
C ALA A 89 8.17 4.76 8.06
N GLY A 90 7.14 4.19 8.69
CA GLY A 90 5.76 4.22 8.17
C GLY A 90 5.58 3.50 6.83
N SER A 91 4.66 4.00 5.99
CA SER A 91 4.21 3.32 4.76
C SER A 91 5.33 3.05 3.76
N GLY A 92 5.98 4.07 3.22
CA GLY A 92 6.92 3.93 2.09
C GLY A 92 6.43 4.66 0.84
N ILE A 93 5.11 4.70 0.62
CA ILE A 93 4.49 5.50 -0.46
C ILE A 93 4.82 6.99 -0.33
N PRO A 94 4.67 7.65 0.84
CA PRO A 94 5.04 9.05 1.00
C PRO A 94 6.51 9.34 0.65
N GLN A 95 7.42 8.40 0.91
CA GLN A 95 8.83 8.53 0.58
C GLN A 95 9.05 8.45 -0.92
N VAL A 96 8.40 7.52 -1.62
CA VAL A 96 8.50 7.47 -3.09
C VAL A 96 7.88 8.73 -3.70
N MET A 97 6.73 9.20 -3.21
CA MET A 97 6.14 10.47 -3.65
C MET A 97 7.08 11.67 -3.40
N ALA A 98 7.79 11.69 -2.26
CA ALA A 98 8.79 12.71 -1.99
C ALA A 98 9.99 12.62 -2.93
N ALA A 99 10.50 11.42 -3.22
CA ALA A 99 11.61 11.20 -4.16
C ALA A 99 11.29 11.62 -5.60
N LEU A 100 10.00 11.54 -5.97
CA LEU A 100 9.45 11.96 -7.26
C LEU A 100 9.16 13.46 -7.33
N ASP A 101 9.17 14.16 -6.19
CA ASP A 101 8.90 15.59 -6.16
C ASP A 101 10.02 16.38 -6.89
N GLY A 102 9.61 17.33 -7.74
CA GLY A 102 10.53 18.13 -8.55
C GLY A 102 11.47 19.03 -7.73
N SER A 103 11.13 19.29 -6.46
CA SER A 103 11.98 20.03 -5.53
C SER A 103 13.17 19.23 -4.99
N VAL A 104 13.18 17.91 -5.13
CA VAL A 104 14.23 17.04 -4.59
C VAL A 104 15.38 16.90 -5.58
N ALA A 105 16.56 17.39 -5.19
CA ALA A 105 17.78 17.23 -5.97
C ALA A 105 18.16 15.74 -6.13
N PRO A 106 18.76 15.32 -7.25
CA PRO A 106 19.15 13.92 -7.47
C PRO A 106 20.03 13.31 -6.37
N ALA A 107 20.87 14.12 -5.71
CA ALA A 107 21.72 13.67 -4.61
C ALA A 107 20.91 13.27 -3.36
N ASP A 108 19.81 13.97 -3.10
CA ASP A 108 18.99 13.78 -1.89
C ASP A 108 17.95 12.67 -2.04
N ARG A 109 17.71 12.16 -3.26
CA ARG A 109 16.74 11.08 -3.51
C ARG A 109 17.04 9.82 -2.71
N SER A 110 18.33 9.54 -2.45
CA SER A 110 18.77 8.40 -1.67
C SER A 110 18.30 8.41 -0.20
N LEU A 111 17.89 9.59 0.31
CA LEU A 111 17.25 9.78 1.61
C LEU A 111 15.88 9.08 1.70
N PHE A 112 15.19 8.97 0.57
CA PHE A 112 13.82 8.45 0.47
C PHE A 112 13.77 7.08 -0.18
N VAL A 113 14.60 6.84 -1.20
CA VAL A 113 14.59 5.61 -2.00
C VAL A 113 16.03 5.18 -2.30
N SER A 114 16.44 4.02 -1.79
CA SER A 114 17.75 3.42 -2.04
C SER A 114 17.77 1.94 -1.69
N VAL A 115 18.76 1.19 -2.19
CA VAL A 115 18.93 -0.24 -1.85
C VAL A 115 19.10 -0.47 -0.35
N LYS A 116 19.78 0.45 0.36
CA LYS A 116 19.87 0.41 1.83
C LYS A 116 18.48 0.49 2.46
N LEU A 117 17.63 1.40 1.96
CA LEU A 117 16.25 1.52 2.44
C LEU A 117 15.41 0.30 2.05
N THR A 118 15.59 -0.28 0.87
CA THR A 118 14.96 -1.55 0.47
C THR A 118 15.22 -2.65 1.51
N ILE A 119 16.49 -2.93 1.81
CA ILE A 119 16.88 -4.02 2.74
C ILE A 119 16.35 -3.72 4.16
N THR A 120 16.58 -2.51 4.66
CA THR A 120 16.15 -2.14 6.02
C THR A 120 14.63 -2.12 6.16
N LYS A 121 13.90 -1.72 5.10
CA LYS A 121 12.44 -1.76 5.07
C LYS A 121 11.90 -3.19 5.12
N MET A 122 12.49 -4.10 4.35
CA MET A 122 12.12 -5.53 4.38
C MET A 122 12.29 -6.08 5.80
N VAL A 123 13.49 -5.97 6.36
CA VAL A 123 13.81 -6.53 7.69
C VAL A 123 12.89 -5.95 8.78
N LEU A 124 12.74 -4.63 8.85
CA LEU A 124 11.97 -4.00 9.92
C LEU A 124 10.45 -4.21 9.77
N SER A 125 9.92 -4.27 8.55
CA SER A 125 8.49 -4.54 8.34
C SER A 125 8.16 -6.01 8.62
N THR A 126 9.06 -6.94 8.24
CA THR A 126 8.96 -8.36 8.63
C THR A 126 9.00 -8.52 10.15
N TRP A 127 9.90 -7.81 10.84
CA TRP A 127 9.93 -7.82 12.31
C TRP A 127 8.65 -7.23 12.92
N GLY A 128 8.05 -6.21 12.28
CA GLY A 128 6.76 -5.68 12.73
C GLY A 128 5.64 -6.72 12.70
N LEU A 129 5.59 -7.58 11.68
CA LEU A 129 4.63 -8.70 11.63
C LEU A 129 4.99 -9.83 12.58
N LEU A 130 6.28 -10.13 12.78
CA LEU A 130 6.73 -11.03 13.85
C LEU A 130 6.33 -10.52 15.25
N ALA A 131 6.14 -9.22 15.40
CA ALA A 131 5.65 -8.60 16.64
C ALA A 131 4.12 -8.60 16.74
N GLY A 132 3.40 -9.06 15.71
CA GLY A 132 1.93 -9.05 15.64
C GLY A 132 1.32 -7.70 15.30
N LEU A 133 2.11 -6.69 14.93
CA LEU A 133 1.59 -5.33 14.70
C LEU A 133 0.59 -5.30 13.54
N SER A 134 -0.42 -4.43 13.65
CA SER A 134 -1.44 -4.27 12.60
C SER A 134 -0.88 -3.41 11.46
N LEU A 135 -0.18 -4.07 10.54
CA LEU A 135 0.49 -3.43 9.41
C LEU A 135 0.31 -4.23 8.11
N GLY A 136 0.29 -3.52 6.99
CA GLY A 136 0.29 -4.07 5.64
C GLY A 136 1.68 -4.07 5.01
N ARG A 137 1.95 -5.02 4.12
CA ARG A 137 3.20 -5.12 3.35
C ARG A 137 3.25 -4.18 2.15
N GLU A 138 2.10 -3.78 1.65
CA GLU A 138 1.91 -3.02 0.39
C GLU A 138 2.69 -1.70 0.34
N GLY A 139 2.57 -0.87 1.37
CA GLY A 139 3.30 0.40 1.48
C GLY A 139 4.82 0.17 1.42
N PRO A 140 5.36 -0.74 2.25
CA PRO A 140 6.75 -1.16 2.16
C PRO A 140 7.17 -1.66 0.78
N SER A 141 6.36 -2.50 0.13
CA SER A 141 6.63 -3.03 -1.21
C SER A 141 6.85 -1.93 -2.25
N VAL A 142 6.09 -0.83 -2.19
CA VAL A 142 6.30 0.35 -3.06
C VAL A 142 7.70 0.92 -2.90
N GLN A 143 8.14 1.16 -1.67
CA GLN A 143 9.47 1.73 -1.40
C GLN A 143 10.61 0.75 -1.74
N ILE A 144 10.40 -0.53 -1.45
CA ILE A 144 11.33 -1.63 -1.75
C ILE A 144 11.57 -1.70 -3.26
N ALA A 145 10.51 -1.84 -4.04
CA ALA A 145 10.57 -1.98 -5.49
C ALA A 145 11.05 -0.69 -6.19
N ALA A 146 10.65 0.48 -5.70
CA ALA A 146 11.22 1.76 -6.14
C ALA A 146 12.73 1.83 -5.90
N GLY A 147 13.22 1.31 -4.77
CA GLY A 147 14.65 1.26 -4.47
C GLY A 147 15.45 0.34 -5.39
N VAL A 148 14.88 -0.82 -5.75
CA VAL A 148 15.47 -1.74 -6.74
C VAL A 148 15.53 -1.08 -8.11
N MET A 149 14.42 -0.52 -8.59
CA MET A 149 14.36 0.13 -9.91
C MET A 149 15.20 1.41 -9.98
N HIS A 150 15.26 2.19 -8.90
CA HIS A 150 16.14 3.36 -8.82
C HIS A 150 17.62 2.95 -8.98
N HIS A 151 17.99 1.78 -8.47
CA HIS A 151 19.35 1.28 -8.61
C HIS A 151 19.73 1.04 -10.08
N ALA A 152 18.76 0.62 -10.92
CA ALA A 152 18.93 0.37 -12.35
C ALA A 152 19.61 1.54 -13.09
N ARG A 153 19.40 2.78 -12.61
CA ARG A 153 20.02 3.99 -13.14
C ARG A 153 21.53 3.89 -13.31
N ARG A 154 22.24 3.21 -12.40
CA ARG A 154 23.70 3.11 -12.43
C ARG A 154 24.23 2.32 -13.64
N TRP A 155 23.38 1.56 -14.30
CA TRP A 155 23.72 0.73 -15.45
C TRP A 155 23.02 1.16 -16.74
N LEU A 156 22.22 2.23 -16.69
CA LEU A 156 21.59 2.78 -17.88
C LEU A 156 22.64 3.48 -18.77
N PRO A 157 22.60 3.30 -20.10
CA PRO A 157 23.46 4.03 -21.03
C PRO A 157 23.21 5.55 -20.95
N ASP A 158 24.25 6.37 -21.16
CA ASP A 158 24.25 7.84 -21.05
C ASP A 158 23.25 8.59 -21.96
N LYS A 159 22.55 7.87 -22.85
CA LYS A 159 21.51 8.40 -23.78
C LYS A 159 20.18 7.65 -23.69
N SER A 160 19.93 6.91 -22.60
CA SER A 160 18.66 6.23 -22.42
C SER A 160 17.50 7.23 -22.35
N GLN A 161 16.42 6.96 -23.08
CA GLN A 161 15.17 7.72 -23.01
C GLN A 161 14.42 7.49 -21.68
N VAL A 162 14.87 6.54 -20.86
CA VAL A 162 14.24 6.20 -19.58
C VAL A 162 14.74 7.15 -18.51
N SER A 163 13.86 8.06 -18.08
CA SER A 163 14.17 8.96 -16.98
C SER A 163 14.26 8.21 -15.64
N GLU A 164 15.13 8.69 -14.75
CA GLU A 164 15.23 8.21 -13.37
C GLU A 164 13.89 8.32 -12.61
N HIS A 165 13.14 9.40 -12.87
CA HIS A 165 11.78 9.55 -12.34
C HIS A 165 10.87 8.42 -12.85
N GLY A 166 10.95 8.07 -14.14
CA GLY A 166 10.24 6.94 -14.73
C GLY A 166 10.59 5.60 -14.08
N LEU A 167 11.85 5.35 -13.73
CA LEU A 167 12.26 4.14 -13.01
C LEU A 167 11.65 4.05 -11.61
N MET A 168 11.72 5.13 -10.83
CA MET A 168 11.15 5.16 -9.47
C MET A 168 9.63 5.02 -9.49
N MET A 169 8.96 5.69 -10.44
CA MET A 169 7.54 5.54 -10.73
C MET A 169 7.16 4.09 -11.02
N ALA A 170 7.83 3.48 -12.01
CA ALA A 170 7.58 2.11 -12.39
C ALA A 170 7.89 1.13 -11.26
N GLY A 171 8.95 1.37 -10.48
CA GLY A 171 9.26 0.58 -9.29
C GLY A 171 8.20 0.69 -8.20
N GLY A 172 7.70 1.89 -7.89
CA GLY A 172 6.62 2.06 -6.93
C GLY A 172 5.35 1.32 -7.34
N ALA A 173 4.96 1.45 -8.61
CA ALA A 173 3.81 0.76 -9.19
C ALA A 173 3.99 -0.76 -9.29
N ALA A 174 5.19 -1.22 -9.67
CA ALA A 174 5.59 -2.62 -9.65
C ALA A 174 5.49 -3.23 -8.25
N GLY A 175 5.77 -2.45 -7.20
CA GLY A 175 5.61 -2.82 -5.81
C GLY A 175 4.17 -3.16 -5.43
N ILE A 176 3.20 -2.30 -5.83
CA ILE A 176 1.77 -2.58 -5.64
C ILE A 176 1.34 -3.79 -6.47
N ALA A 177 1.72 -3.83 -7.75
CA ALA A 177 1.36 -4.93 -8.65
C ALA A 177 1.79 -6.30 -8.11
N ALA A 178 3.03 -6.42 -7.64
CA ALA A 178 3.56 -7.66 -7.10
C ALA A 178 3.03 -8.01 -5.71
N ALA A 179 2.71 -7.02 -4.87
CA ALA A 179 2.29 -7.27 -3.50
C ALA A 179 0.81 -7.71 -3.39
N PHE A 180 -0.05 -7.21 -4.28
CA PHE A 180 -1.46 -7.59 -4.35
C PHE A 180 -1.81 -8.58 -5.46
N ASN A 181 -0.86 -8.92 -6.33
CA ASN A 181 -1.14 -9.67 -7.56
C ASN A 181 -2.09 -8.91 -8.51
N THR A 182 -1.98 -7.59 -8.58
CA THR A 182 -2.89 -6.68 -9.32
C THR A 182 -2.12 -5.78 -10.32
N PRO A 183 -1.74 -6.30 -11.51
CA PRO A 183 -1.00 -5.52 -12.50
C PRO A 183 -1.73 -4.24 -12.95
N LEU A 184 -3.05 -4.30 -13.19
CA LEU A 184 -3.82 -3.12 -13.59
C LEU A 184 -3.93 -2.13 -12.44
N GLY A 185 -4.09 -2.62 -11.21
CA GLY A 185 -4.05 -1.81 -9.99
C GLY A 185 -2.74 -1.05 -9.84
N GLY A 186 -1.60 -1.69 -10.13
CA GLY A 186 -0.29 -1.05 -10.13
C GLY A 186 -0.14 0.05 -11.19
N VAL A 187 -0.61 -0.20 -12.41
CA VAL A 187 -0.61 0.81 -13.50
C VAL A 187 -1.44 2.03 -13.10
N MET A 188 -2.63 1.80 -12.52
CA MET A 188 -3.53 2.88 -12.14
C MET A 188 -3.03 3.66 -10.93
N PHE A 189 -2.40 2.98 -9.97
CA PHE A 189 -1.66 3.63 -8.89
C PHE A 189 -0.54 4.53 -9.44
N ALA A 190 0.18 4.09 -10.48
CA ALA A 190 1.17 4.91 -11.14
C ALA A 190 0.53 6.18 -11.73
N ILE A 191 -0.64 6.07 -12.37
CA ILE A 191 -1.30 7.18 -13.07
C ILE A 191 -1.96 8.18 -12.11
N GLU A 192 -2.65 7.68 -11.09
CA GLU A 192 -3.50 8.47 -10.18
C GLU A 192 -2.71 8.99 -8.96
N GLU A 193 -1.87 8.15 -8.35
CA GLU A 193 -1.19 8.51 -7.09
C GLU A 193 0.24 9.01 -7.31
N LEU A 194 1.03 8.33 -8.16
CA LEU A 194 2.46 8.66 -8.30
C LEU A 194 2.75 9.68 -9.42
N SER A 195 1.96 9.73 -10.49
CA SER A 195 2.24 10.57 -11.68
C SER A 195 1.66 11.97 -11.55
N ARG A 196 2.52 12.99 -11.58
CA ARG A 196 2.10 14.40 -11.71
C ARG A 196 2.09 14.93 -13.15
N LYS A 197 2.77 14.25 -14.10
CA LYS A 197 2.91 14.69 -15.50
C LYS A 197 2.30 13.68 -16.49
N PRO A 198 1.59 14.12 -17.54
CA PRO A 198 0.99 13.24 -18.54
C PRO A 198 2.00 12.42 -19.34
N GLU A 199 3.19 12.97 -19.64
CA GLU A 199 4.19 12.32 -20.50
C GLU A 199 4.72 10.99 -19.95
N GLN A 200 4.61 10.76 -18.64
CA GLN A 200 5.04 9.51 -18.00
C GLN A 200 3.96 8.43 -18.01
N ARG A 201 2.71 8.79 -18.31
CA ARG A 201 1.57 7.87 -18.39
C ARG A 201 1.56 7.06 -19.69
N SER A 202 2.31 7.50 -20.71
CA SER A 202 2.31 6.93 -22.07
C SER A 202 3.53 6.06 -22.40
N SER A 203 4.45 5.82 -21.46
CA SER A 203 5.61 4.97 -21.72
C SER A 203 5.23 3.49 -21.66
N GLY A 204 5.02 2.87 -22.83
CA GLY A 204 4.73 1.44 -22.95
C GLY A 204 5.77 0.54 -22.29
N LEU A 205 7.04 0.96 -22.24
CA LEU A 205 8.10 0.23 -21.53
C LEU A 205 7.87 0.20 -20.01
N LEU A 206 7.46 1.31 -19.40
CA LEU A 206 7.19 1.36 -17.96
C LEU A 206 5.94 0.56 -17.61
N LEU A 207 4.92 0.60 -18.48
CA LEU A 207 3.73 -0.25 -18.34
C LEU A 207 4.10 -1.74 -18.41
N ALA A 208 4.92 -2.13 -19.40
CA ALA A 208 5.42 -3.50 -19.53
C ALA A 208 6.23 -3.93 -18.29
N ALA A 209 7.05 -3.04 -17.73
CA ALA A 209 7.77 -3.29 -16.48
C ALA A 209 6.85 -3.53 -15.29
N ILE A 210 5.80 -2.71 -15.12
CA ILE A 210 4.81 -2.87 -14.03
C ILE A 210 4.09 -4.20 -14.16
N VAL A 211 3.63 -4.53 -15.37
CA VAL A 211 2.95 -5.80 -15.65
C VAL A 211 3.88 -6.99 -15.39
N LEU A 212 5.13 -6.94 -15.87
CA LEU A 212 6.12 -8.00 -15.65
C LEU A 212 6.37 -8.24 -14.16
N SER A 213 6.49 -7.18 -13.36
CA SER A 213 6.66 -7.31 -11.90
C SER A 213 5.47 -8.02 -11.25
N GLY A 214 4.24 -7.65 -11.62
CA GLY A 214 3.04 -8.35 -11.16
C GLY A 214 3.04 -9.83 -11.57
N LEU A 215 3.43 -10.12 -12.82
CA LEU A 215 3.53 -11.49 -13.33
C LEU A 215 4.57 -12.35 -12.57
N MET A 216 5.60 -11.77 -11.96
CA MET A 216 6.52 -12.52 -11.09
C MET A 216 5.80 -13.09 -9.85
N ALA A 217 4.87 -12.31 -9.26
CA ALA A 217 4.05 -12.77 -8.15
C ALA A 217 3.06 -13.86 -8.60
N VAL A 218 2.36 -13.66 -9.73
CA VAL A 218 1.46 -14.66 -10.33
C VAL A 218 2.21 -15.98 -10.59
N SER A 219 3.43 -15.90 -11.11
CA SER A 219 4.20 -17.09 -11.50
C SER A 219 4.60 -17.96 -10.31
N ILE A 220 4.76 -17.37 -9.12
CA ILE A 220 5.20 -18.08 -7.91
C ILE A 220 4.01 -18.53 -7.05
N TYR A 221 3.04 -17.64 -6.82
CA TYR A 221 1.88 -17.92 -5.97
C TYR A 221 0.68 -18.51 -6.75
N GLY A 222 0.78 -18.58 -8.07
CA GLY A 222 -0.28 -19.05 -8.96
C GLY A 222 -1.29 -17.96 -9.32
N ASN A 223 -2.23 -18.31 -10.21
CA ASN A 223 -3.29 -17.41 -10.68
C ASN A 223 -4.50 -17.34 -9.74
N ALA A 224 -4.33 -17.68 -8.47
CA ALA A 224 -5.39 -17.54 -7.47
C ALA A 224 -5.58 -16.05 -7.18
N THR A 225 -6.82 -15.58 -7.24
CA THR A 225 -7.15 -14.24 -6.76
C THR A 225 -6.89 -14.17 -5.26
N TYR A 226 -6.38 -13.02 -4.83
CA TYR A 226 -5.95 -12.82 -3.45
C TYR A 226 -7.07 -13.15 -2.45
N PHE A 227 -8.34 -12.86 -2.76
CA PHE A 227 -9.46 -13.18 -1.88
C PHE A 227 -10.42 -14.26 -2.42
N GLY A 228 -10.04 -14.99 -3.47
CA GLY A 228 -10.94 -15.94 -4.15
C GLY A 228 -11.89 -15.26 -5.14
N VAL A 229 -12.79 -16.05 -5.74
CA VAL A 229 -13.80 -15.56 -6.69
C VAL A 229 -15.07 -15.28 -5.92
N ILE A 230 -15.49 -14.01 -5.85
CA ILE A 230 -16.82 -13.70 -5.31
C ILE A 230 -17.86 -14.01 -6.40
N GLU A 231 -18.69 -15.01 -6.15
CA GLU A 231 -19.90 -15.24 -6.95
C GLU A 231 -20.93 -14.16 -6.62
N VAL A 232 -20.99 -13.18 -7.51
CA VAL A 232 -21.93 -12.07 -7.41
C VAL A 232 -23.26 -12.54 -8.00
N GLN A 233 -24.31 -12.47 -7.19
CA GLN A 233 -25.67 -12.65 -7.70
C GLN A 233 -26.10 -11.39 -8.48
N ASN A 234 -26.97 -11.55 -9.46
CA ASN A 234 -27.42 -10.48 -10.36
C ASN A 234 -27.68 -9.15 -9.63
N LEU A 235 -27.22 -8.04 -10.24
CA LEU A 235 -27.46 -6.68 -9.79
C LEU A 235 -28.97 -6.45 -9.58
N SER A 236 -29.39 -6.40 -8.32
CA SER A 236 -30.77 -6.11 -7.93
C SER A 236 -30.87 -4.67 -7.44
N PRO A 237 -31.99 -3.97 -7.68
CA PRO A 237 -32.29 -2.70 -7.01
C PRO A 237 -32.17 -2.76 -5.49
N ALA A 238 -32.28 -3.96 -4.90
CA ALA A 238 -32.06 -4.20 -3.48
C ALA A 238 -30.63 -3.85 -2.99
N LEU A 239 -29.64 -3.77 -3.90
CA LEU A 239 -28.27 -3.38 -3.56
C LEU A 239 -28.12 -1.86 -3.37
N LEU A 240 -29.02 -1.04 -3.92
CA LEU A 240 -28.83 0.42 -3.95
C LEU A 240 -28.72 1.03 -2.56
N VAL A 241 -29.65 0.69 -1.65
CA VAL A 241 -29.65 1.26 -0.29
C VAL A 241 -28.48 0.71 0.53
N PRO A 242 -28.27 -0.62 0.66
CA PRO A 242 -27.12 -1.15 1.41
C PRO A 242 -25.77 -0.70 0.84
N GLY A 243 -25.62 -0.68 -0.48
CA GLY A 243 -24.39 -0.22 -1.13
C GLY A 243 -24.10 1.26 -0.86
N LEU A 244 -25.12 2.12 -0.91
CA LEU A 244 -24.96 3.54 -0.56
C LEU A 244 -24.60 3.73 0.92
N VAL A 245 -25.21 2.97 1.82
CA VAL A 245 -24.88 2.99 3.26
C VAL A 245 -23.42 2.60 3.48
N VAL A 246 -22.96 1.49 2.88
CA VAL A 246 -21.55 1.07 2.94
C VAL A 246 -20.63 2.17 2.39
N ALA A 247 -20.97 2.79 1.26
CA ALA A 247 -20.16 3.85 0.66
C ALA A 247 -20.01 5.07 1.58
N VAL A 248 -21.12 5.54 2.15
CA VAL A 248 -21.11 6.71 3.05
C VAL A 248 -20.38 6.40 4.36
N LEU A 249 -20.67 5.26 4.99
CA LEU A 249 -20.01 4.86 6.24
C LEU A 249 -18.51 4.64 6.03
N SER A 250 -18.12 4.00 4.93
CA SER A 250 -16.70 3.82 4.57
C SER A 250 -16.01 5.16 4.32
N GLY A 251 -16.71 6.10 3.68
CA GLY A 251 -16.24 7.47 3.47
C GLY A 251 -15.99 8.23 4.78
N LEU A 252 -16.95 8.18 5.71
CA LEU A 252 -16.84 8.81 7.02
C LEU A 252 -15.74 8.16 7.88
N ALA A 253 -15.76 6.83 8.00
CA ALA A 253 -14.81 6.08 8.81
C ALA A 253 -13.38 6.20 8.24
N GLY A 254 -13.20 6.04 6.93
CA GLY A 254 -11.90 6.19 6.28
C GLY A 254 -11.37 7.63 6.31
N GLY A 255 -12.24 8.62 6.15
CA GLY A 255 -11.86 10.04 6.30
C GLY A 255 -11.46 10.39 7.73
N LEU A 256 -12.17 9.87 8.73
CA LEU A 256 -11.81 9.99 10.14
C LEU A 256 -10.47 9.29 10.42
N PHE A 257 -10.27 8.07 9.91
CA PHE A 257 -9.02 7.33 10.03
C PHE A 257 -7.84 8.14 9.50
N ALA A 258 -7.95 8.65 8.27
CA ALA A 258 -6.93 9.48 7.65
C ALA A 258 -6.63 10.74 8.47
N ARG A 259 -7.67 11.42 8.96
CA ARG A 259 -7.53 12.64 9.78
C ARG A 259 -6.79 12.37 11.08
N VAL A 260 -7.23 11.36 11.84
CA VAL A 260 -6.67 11.03 13.14
C VAL A 260 -5.21 10.57 12.97
N LEU A 261 -4.93 9.73 11.98
CA LEU A 261 -3.57 9.28 11.66
C LEU A 261 -2.67 10.46 11.28
N LEU A 262 -3.13 11.35 10.40
CA LEU A 262 -2.36 12.52 9.95
C LEU A 262 -2.01 13.46 11.12
N VAL A 263 -3.00 13.82 11.94
CA VAL A 263 -2.80 14.69 13.12
C VAL A 263 -1.81 14.05 14.10
N SER A 264 -1.97 12.75 14.36
CA SER A 264 -1.11 11.99 15.27
C SER A 264 0.34 11.90 14.78
N ILE A 265 0.54 11.69 13.47
CA ILE A 265 1.88 11.59 12.87
C ILE A 265 2.57 12.95 12.83
N ARG A 266 1.86 14.02 12.43
CA ARG A 266 2.38 15.40 12.43
C ARG A 266 2.89 15.79 13.82
N GLY A 267 2.12 15.48 14.85
CA GLY A 267 2.52 15.72 16.24
C GLY A 267 2.68 17.20 16.58
N ASP A 268 2.03 18.09 15.83
CA ASP A 268 1.99 19.53 16.11
C ASP A 268 0.96 19.88 17.19
N SER A 269 0.15 18.91 17.60
CA SER A 269 -0.77 19.06 18.72
C SER A 269 0.01 19.25 20.04
N GLY A 270 -0.41 20.23 20.84
CA GLY A 270 0.18 20.52 22.16
C GLY A 270 -0.13 19.48 23.24
N ASP A 271 -0.72 18.35 22.88
CA ASP A 271 -1.15 17.32 23.81
C ASP A 271 0.03 16.58 24.46
N ARG A 272 -0.28 15.81 25.51
CA ARG A 272 0.72 15.10 26.31
C ARG A 272 1.37 13.94 25.55
N PHE A 273 0.64 13.28 24.65
CA PHE A 273 1.13 12.12 23.90
C PHE A 273 2.07 12.53 22.78
N SER A 274 1.74 13.57 22.01
CA SER A 274 2.64 14.13 20.99
C SER A 274 3.97 14.61 21.59
N ARG A 275 3.93 15.24 22.77
CA ARG A 275 5.14 15.62 23.51
C ARG A 275 5.92 14.41 24.00
N TRP A 276 5.24 13.37 24.49
CA TRP A 276 5.90 12.13 24.93
C TRP A 276 6.60 11.41 23.78
N ARG A 277 5.94 11.28 22.62
CA ARG A 277 6.53 10.70 21.40
C ARG A 277 7.78 11.46 20.96
N LYS A 278 7.78 12.80 21.02
CA LYS A 278 8.97 13.62 20.70
C LYS A 278 10.10 13.41 21.71
N ARG A 279 9.80 13.35 23.01
CA ARG A 279 10.79 13.24 24.10
C ARG A 279 11.39 11.84 24.24
N SER A 280 10.55 10.79 24.17
CA SER A 280 10.96 9.40 24.35
C SER A 280 10.21 8.48 23.37
N PRO A 281 10.58 8.50 22.09
CA PRO A 281 9.85 7.74 21.05
C PRO A 281 9.97 6.22 21.22
N VAL A 282 11.06 5.72 21.82
CA VAL A 282 11.22 4.28 22.07
C VAL A 282 10.24 3.81 23.16
N ALA A 283 10.14 4.54 24.28
CA ALA A 283 9.18 4.24 25.34
C ALA A 283 7.73 4.43 24.86
N PHE A 284 7.48 5.48 24.06
CA PHE A 284 6.20 5.68 23.40
C PHE A 284 5.84 4.49 22.49
N GLY A 285 6.79 4.02 21.66
CA GLY A 285 6.62 2.84 20.83
C GLY A 285 6.31 1.58 21.64
N ALA A 286 7.00 1.35 22.76
CA ALA A 286 6.71 0.25 23.67
C ALA A 286 5.25 0.29 24.17
N ALA A 287 4.79 1.48 24.58
CA ALA A 287 3.41 1.66 25.06
C ALA A 287 2.38 1.46 23.94
N CYS A 288 2.65 1.93 22.73
CA CYS A 288 1.81 1.62 21.56
C CYS A 288 1.74 0.10 21.33
N GLY A 289 2.88 -0.59 21.38
CA GLY A 289 2.94 -2.06 21.26
C GLY A 289 2.13 -2.76 22.35
N LEU A 290 2.12 -2.24 23.58
CA LEU A 290 1.31 -2.79 24.68
C LEU A 290 -0.19 -2.60 24.41
N VAL A 291 -0.61 -1.42 23.95
CA VAL A 291 -2.02 -1.19 23.60
C VAL A 291 -2.45 -2.11 22.46
N ILE A 292 -1.60 -2.30 21.44
CA ILE A 292 -1.88 -3.22 20.33
C ILE A 292 -1.99 -4.66 20.85
N ALA A 293 -1.11 -5.09 21.75
CA ALA A 293 -1.19 -6.41 22.37
C ALA A 293 -2.51 -6.61 23.12
N VAL A 294 -2.93 -5.62 23.93
CA VAL A 294 -4.21 -5.67 24.66
C VAL A 294 -5.39 -5.75 23.70
N ILE A 295 -5.41 -4.94 22.63
CA ILE A 295 -6.46 -4.99 21.61
C ILE A 295 -6.50 -6.38 20.94
N GLY A 296 -5.34 -6.94 20.62
CA GLY A 296 -5.22 -8.27 20.04
C GLY A 296 -5.77 -9.37 20.95
N LEU A 297 -5.49 -9.31 22.26
CA LEU A 297 -6.06 -10.27 23.22
C LEU A 297 -7.58 -10.15 23.37
N VAL A 298 -8.10 -8.93 23.41
CA VAL A 298 -9.55 -8.69 23.50
C VAL A 298 -10.28 -9.15 22.23
N SER A 299 -9.60 -9.13 21.09
CA SER A 299 -10.12 -9.61 19.80
C SER A 299 -9.75 -11.05 19.48
N HIS A 300 -9.28 -11.85 20.46
CA HIS A 300 -8.85 -13.24 20.25
C HIS A 300 -7.76 -13.45 19.18
N GLY A 301 -7.06 -12.39 18.78
CA GLY A 301 -6.00 -12.41 17.76
C GLY A 301 -6.38 -11.79 16.42
N ASP A 302 -7.67 -11.59 16.13
CA ASP A 302 -8.15 -11.20 14.80
C ASP A 302 -7.57 -9.86 14.31
N THR A 303 -7.26 -8.97 15.26
CA THR A 303 -6.73 -7.64 14.93
C THR A 303 -5.23 -7.60 14.69
N PHE A 304 -4.49 -8.69 14.95
CA PHE A 304 -3.06 -8.75 14.65
C PHE A 304 -2.79 -8.85 13.14
N GLY A 305 -1.58 -8.47 12.75
CA GLY A 305 -1.11 -8.58 11.37
C GLY A 305 -1.93 -7.79 10.35
N THR A 306 -1.93 -8.28 9.11
CA THR A 306 -2.53 -7.57 7.96
C THR A 306 -4.06 -7.51 7.99
N GLY A 307 -4.71 -8.45 8.70
CA GLY A 307 -6.16 -8.67 8.65
C GLY A 307 -6.63 -9.49 7.42
N TYR A 308 -5.68 -10.02 6.62
CA TYR A 308 -5.98 -10.77 5.41
C TYR A 308 -6.74 -12.07 5.67
N ALA A 309 -6.26 -12.90 6.60
CA ALA A 309 -6.88 -14.19 6.93
C ALA A 309 -8.33 -14.01 7.38
N HIS A 310 -8.59 -13.03 8.24
CA HIS A 310 -9.93 -12.67 8.69
C HIS A 310 -10.81 -12.20 7.52
N SER A 311 -10.33 -11.24 6.71
CA SER A 311 -11.10 -10.77 5.54
C SER A 311 -11.43 -11.88 4.54
N ARG A 312 -10.55 -12.87 4.40
CA ARG A 312 -10.80 -14.05 3.57
C ARG A 312 -11.86 -14.96 4.21
N ALA A 313 -11.76 -15.27 5.49
CA ALA A 313 -12.74 -16.08 6.21
C ALA A 313 -14.15 -15.47 6.15
N MET A 314 -14.25 -14.15 6.26
CA MET A 314 -15.50 -13.40 6.07
C MET A 314 -16.10 -13.55 4.67
N LEU A 315 -15.26 -13.48 3.63
CA LEU A 315 -15.70 -13.63 2.23
C LEU A 315 -16.13 -15.07 1.91
N GLU A 316 -15.51 -16.06 2.55
CA GLU A 316 -15.87 -17.47 2.43
C GLU A 316 -17.13 -17.83 3.26
N GLY A 317 -17.69 -16.88 4.04
CA GLY A 317 -18.90 -17.09 4.84
C GLY A 317 -18.67 -17.92 6.11
N ASN A 318 -17.41 -18.06 6.54
CA ASN A 318 -16.99 -18.97 7.59
C ASN A 318 -16.78 -18.30 8.96
N ASP A 319 -17.07 -17.00 9.10
CA ASP A 319 -16.60 -16.22 10.26
C ASP A 319 -17.74 -15.59 11.10
N ASP A 320 -17.63 -15.74 12.42
CA ASP A 320 -18.46 -15.05 13.41
C ASP A 320 -17.76 -13.74 13.79
N THR A 321 -17.75 -12.79 12.84
CA THR A 321 -17.05 -11.52 13.02
C THR A 321 -17.64 -10.76 14.20
N SER A 322 -16.81 -10.46 15.20
CA SER A 322 -17.23 -9.64 16.33
C SER A 322 -17.67 -8.24 15.86
N PRO A 323 -18.85 -7.73 16.29
CA PRO A 323 -19.34 -6.41 15.89
C PRO A 323 -18.42 -5.23 16.28
N ILE A 324 -17.45 -5.46 17.16
CA ILE A 324 -16.47 -4.44 17.56
C ILE A 324 -15.16 -4.51 16.75
N TYR A 325 -15.01 -5.50 15.85
CA TYR A 325 -13.78 -5.71 15.06
C TYR A 325 -13.37 -4.47 14.29
N VAL A 326 -14.31 -3.78 13.63
CA VAL A 326 -14.05 -2.54 12.87
C VAL A 326 -13.35 -1.51 13.76
N LEU A 327 -13.86 -1.29 14.98
CA LEU A 327 -13.28 -0.34 15.93
C LEU A 327 -11.90 -0.79 16.42
N LEU A 328 -11.76 -2.05 16.81
CA LEU A 328 -10.52 -2.59 17.34
C LEU A 328 -9.40 -2.59 16.28
N LYS A 329 -9.69 -3.04 15.05
CA LYS A 329 -8.74 -3.04 13.94
C LYS A 329 -8.37 -1.62 13.51
N PHE A 330 -9.33 -0.70 13.51
CA PHE A 330 -9.08 0.73 13.30
C PHE A 330 -8.07 1.27 14.33
N MET A 331 -8.32 1.03 15.62
CA MET A 331 -7.45 1.50 16.69
C MET A 331 -6.06 0.86 16.63
N ALA A 332 -5.98 -0.46 16.45
CA ALA A 332 -4.72 -1.19 16.33
C ALA A 332 -3.86 -0.66 15.19
N THR A 333 -4.47 -0.43 14.02
CA THR A 333 -3.75 0.08 12.83
C THR A 333 -3.31 1.53 13.01
N TRP A 334 -4.19 2.39 13.56
CA TRP A 334 -3.83 3.77 13.84
C TRP A 334 -2.67 3.87 14.84
N ILE A 335 -2.72 3.13 15.95
CA ILE A 335 -1.68 3.13 16.99
C ILE A 335 -0.37 2.56 16.44
N THR A 336 -0.43 1.52 15.60
CA THR A 336 0.75 0.96 14.91
C THR A 336 1.41 2.03 14.03
N ALA A 337 0.64 2.72 13.19
CA ALA A 337 1.15 3.79 12.35
C ALA A 337 1.69 4.97 13.19
N TRP A 338 1.05 5.29 14.32
CA TRP A 338 1.46 6.37 15.20
C TRP A 338 2.78 6.09 15.93
N ALA A 339 3.05 4.82 16.29
CA ALA A 339 4.35 4.39 16.79
C ALA A 339 5.49 4.69 15.80
N GLY A 340 5.17 4.76 14.49
CA GLY A 340 6.10 5.13 13.43
C GLY A 340 6.92 3.97 12.89
N VAL A 341 6.59 2.73 13.27
CA VAL A 341 7.23 1.53 12.73
C VAL A 341 7.07 1.43 11.20
N PRO A 342 7.98 0.76 10.49
CA PRO A 342 7.82 0.48 9.07
C PRO A 342 6.62 -0.44 8.81
N GLY A 343 5.68 0.01 8.00
CA GLY A 343 4.44 -0.72 7.75
C GLY A 343 3.44 0.11 6.95
N GLY A 344 2.74 -0.54 6.02
CA GLY A 344 1.67 0.04 5.22
C GLY A 344 0.32 -0.01 5.93
N ILE A 345 -0.65 0.74 5.43
CA ILE A 345 -2.02 0.77 5.95
C ILE A 345 -3.04 0.18 4.97
N PHE A 346 -2.62 -0.18 3.75
CA PHE A 346 -3.49 -0.67 2.67
C PHE A 346 -4.26 -1.95 3.06
N ALA A 347 -3.55 -3.03 3.43
CA ALA A 347 -4.21 -4.28 3.79
C ALA A 347 -5.12 -4.14 5.04
N PRO A 348 -4.70 -3.48 6.13
CA PRO A 348 -5.62 -3.20 7.24
C PRO A 348 -6.82 -2.33 6.84
N ALA A 349 -6.66 -1.36 5.93
CA ALA A 349 -7.76 -0.54 5.41
C ALA A 349 -8.79 -1.37 4.64
N LEU A 350 -8.34 -2.32 3.80
CA LEU A 350 -9.22 -3.29 3.15
C LEU A 350 -9.95 -4.13 4.20
N SER A 351 -9.25 -4.59 5.24
CA SER A 351 -9.86 -5.42 6.29
C SER A 351 -10.92 -4.68 7.11
N ILE A 352 -10.64 -3.43 7.51
CA ILE A 352 -11.61 -2.57 8.22
C ILE A 352 -12.82 -2.29 7.32
N GLY A 353 -12.58 -1.97 6.05
CA GLY A 353 -13.66 -1.73 5.09
C GLY A 353 -14.51 -2.97 4.82
N GLY A 354 -13.88 -4.13 4.64
CA GLY A 354 -14.57 -5.40 4.45
C GLY A 354 -15.44 -5.77 5.65
N ALA A 355 -14.92 -5.60 6.86
CA ALA A 355 -15.70 -5.81 8.09
C ALA A 355 -16.88 -4.84 8.21
N LEU A 356 -16.68 -3.56 7.89
CA LEU A 356 -17.78 -2.59 7.85
C LEU A 356 -18.86 -2.99 6.83
N GLY A 357 -18.45 -3.51 5.67
CA GLY A 357 -19.38 -4.05 4.66
C GLY A 357 -20.17 -5.26 5.17
N ASN A 358 -19.53 -6.16 5.90
CA ASN A 358 -20.18 -7.30 6.54
C ASN A 358 -21.18 -6.88 7.62
N ASP A 359 -20.81 -5.95 8.49
CA ASP A 359 -21.69 -5.44 9.56
C ASP A 359 -22.96 -4.83 8.96
N VAL A 360 -22.84 -4.08 7.86
CA VAL A 360 -24.00 -3.53 7.14
C VAL A 360 -24.83 -4.65 6.51
N ALA A 361 -24.20 -5.69 5.95
CA ALA A 361 -24.91 -6.84 5.40
C ALA A 361 -25.75 -7.56 6.47
N GLN A 362 -25.18 -7.79 7.65
CA GLN A 362 -25.89 -8.41 8.77
C GLN A 362 -27.01 -7.51 9.30
N PHE A 363 -26.73 -6.21 9.52
CA PHE A 363 -27.71 -5.25 10.03
C PHE A 363 -28.92 -5.08 9.11
N MET A 364 -28.69 -5.08 7.80
CA MET A 364 -29.74 -4.93 6.79
C MET A 364 -30.33 -6.27 6.31
N ASN A 365 -29.89 -7.39 6.88
CA ASN A 365 -30.27 -8.75 6.49
C ASN A 365 -30.12 -8.99 4.97
N TYR A 366 -29.02 -8.51 4.38
CA TYR A 366 -28.76 -8.61 2.95
C TYR A 366 -28.19 -9.98 2.60
N ALA A 367 -28.83 -10.67 1.66
CA ALA A 367 -28.52 -12.08 1.36
C ALA A 367 -27.10 -12.33 0.83
N ASN A 368 -26.47 -11.36 0.16
CA ASN A 368 -25.13 -11.50 -0.42
C ASN A 368 -24.11 -10.61 0.32
N ALA A 369 -23.68 -11.05 1.50
CA ALA A 369 -22.66 -10.36 2.29
C ALA A 369 -21.34 -10.12 1.52
N PRO A 370 -20.79 -11.07 0.72
CA PRO A 370 -19.56 -10.87 -0.05
C PRO A 370 -19.59 -9.64 -0.96
N THR A 371 -20.75 -9.30 -1.54
CA THR A 371 -20.91 -8.09 -2.34
C THR A 371 -20.69 -6.83 -1.51
N LEU A 372 -21.32 -6.72 -0.33
CA LEU A 372 -21.15 -5.55 0.54
C LEU A 372 -19.77 -5.49 1.18
N ILE A 373 -19.15 -6.64 1.47
CA ILE A 373 -17.75 -6.72 1.92
C ILE A 373 -16.83 -6.12 0.85
N ALA A 374 -16.97 -6.50 -0.42
CA ALA A 374 -16.16 -5.95 -1.50
C ALA A 374 -16.39 -4.44 -1.69
N LEU A 375 -17.65 -3.96 -1.57
CA LEU A 375 -17.96 -2.52 -1.58
C LEU A 375 -17.32 -1.79 -0.40
N GLY A 376 -17.30 -2.39 0.79
CA GLY A 376 -16.66 -1.82 1.97
C GLY A 376 -15.14 -1.76 1.85
N MET A 377 -14.50 -2.82 1.34
CA MET A 377 -13.07 -2.86 1.04
C MET A 377 -12.66 -1.70 0.12
N VAL A 378 -13.35 -1.53 -1.02
CA VAL A 378 -13.02 -0.44 -1.95
C VAL A 378 -13.36 0.93 -1.36
N GLY A 379 -14.50 1.05 -0.68
CA GLY A 379 -14.96 2.31 -0.12
C GLY A 379 -13.98 2.86 0.91
N PHE A 380 -13.53 2.01 1.84
CA PHE A 380 -12.63 2.45 2.91
C PHE A 380 -11.23 2.76 2.36
N LEU A 381 -10.72 1.94 1.43
CA LEU A 381 -9.44 2.22 0.78
C LEU A 381 -9.49 3.53 -0.02
N ALA A 382 -10.54 3.75 -0.80
CA ALA A 382 -10.75 4.98 -1.57
C ALA A 382 -10.91 6.21 -0.66
N ALA A 383 -11.56 6.05 0.49
CA ALA A 383 -11.71 7.11 1.48
C ALA A 383 -10.36 7.52 2.11
N VAL A 384 -9.52 6.55 2.49
CA VAL A 384 -8.23 6.83 3.14
C VAL A 384 -7.22 7.42 2.15
N THR A 385 -7.14 6.85 0.95
CA THR A 385 -6.14 7.26 -0.06
C THR A 385 -6.60 8.46 -0.87
N GLN A 386 -7.91 8.63 -1.06
CA GLN A 386 -8.52 9.56 -2.00
C GLN A 386 -8.13 9.29 -3.47
N ALA A 387 -7.74 8.05 -3.78
CA ALA A 387 -7.44 7.50 -5.10
C ALA A 387 -8.52 6.47 -5.52
N PRO A 388 -9.72 6.94 -5.92
CA PRO A 388 -10.84 6.05 -6.20
C PRO A 388 -10.59 5.10 -7.37
N LEU A 389 -9.90 5.53 -8.44
CA LEU A 389 -9.67 4.67 -9.62
C LEU A 389 -8.76 3.48 -9.27
N THR A 390 -7.68 3.77 -8.58
CA THR A 390 -6.73 2.77 -8.09
C THR A 390 -7.41 1.80 -7.12
N SER A 391 -8.17 2.34 -6.17
CA SER A 391 -8.82 1.51 -5.15
C SER A 391 -9.80 0.52 -5.76
N PHE A 392 -10.64 0.93 -6.72
CA PHE A 392 -11.61 0.01 -7.32
C PHE A 392 -10.95 -1.04 -8.21
N ILE A 393 -9.89 -0.68 -8.95
CA ILE A 393 -9.21 -1.63 -9.83
C ILE A 393 -8.45 -2.68 -9.01
N ILE A 394 -7.77 -2.26 -7.93
CA ILE A 394 -7.12 -3.19 -7.00
C ILE A 394 -8.16 -4.18 -6.43
N VAL A 395 -9.26 -3.68 -5.85
CA VAL A 395 -10.26 -4.57 -5.26
C VAL A 395 -10.92 -5.47 -6.30
N MET A 396 -11.21 -4.95 -7.50
CA MET A 396 -11.78 -5.73 -8.60
C MET A 396 -10.88 -6.90 -9.02
N GLU A 397 -9.58 -6.66 -9.19
CA GLU A 397 -8.61 -7.72 -9.52
C GLU A 397 -8.44 -8.73 -8.36
N MET A 398 -8.41 -8.28 -7.11
CA MET A 398 -8.23 -9.15 -5.93
C MET A 398 -9.40 -10.11 -5.69
N VAL A 399 -10.59 -9.78 -6.19
CA VAL A 399 -11.87 -10.46 -5.92
C VAL A 399 -12.43 -11.18 -7.18
N ALA A 400 -11.78 -11.00 -8.34
CA ALA A 400 -12.29 -11.43 -9.67
C ALA A 400 -13.69 -10.89 -10.03
N GLY A 401 -14.16 -9.84 -9.36
CA GLY A 401 -15.53 -9.34 -9.42
C GLY A 401 -15.84 -8.45 -10.63
N HIS A 402 -15.56 -8.89 -11.86
CA HIS A 402 -15.80 -8.09 -13.08
C HIS A 402 -17.26 -7.62 -13.23
N GLN A 403 -18.20 -8.35 -12.64
CA GLN A 403 -19.62 -8.00 -12.66
C GLN A 403 -19.97 -6.82 -11.72
N LEU A 404 -19.13 -6.53 -10.72
CA LEU A 404 -19.34 -5.45 -9.74
C LEU A 404 -18.62 -4.15 -10.11
N VAL A 405 -17.99 -4.06 -11.28
CA VAL A 405 -17.17 -2.90 -11.67
C VAL A 405 -17.91 -1.58 -11.46
N LEU A 406 -19.18 -1.48 -11.89
CA LEU A 406 -19.98 -0.27 -11.71
C LEU A 406 -20.24 0.06 -10.23
N SER A 407 -20.60 -0.94 -9.42
CA SER A 407 -20.89 -0.75 -7.99
C SER A 407 -19.62 -0.40 -7.20
N LEU A 408 -18.49 -1.05 -7.50
CA LEU A 408 -17.19 -0.76 -6.90
C LEU A 408 -16.74 0.66 -7.24
N MET A 409 -16.86 1.06 -8.51
CA MET A 409 -16.51 2.40 -8.96
C MET A 409 -17.39 3.47 -8.30
N ALA A 410 -18.72 3.27 -8.29
CA ALA A 410 -19.66 4.19 -7.65
C ALA A 410 -19.34 4.34 -6.15
N THR A 411 -19.10 3.22 -5.46
CA THR A 411 -18.75 3.21 -4.03
C THR A 411 -17.43 3.94 -3.76
N ALA A 412 -16.40 3.69 -4.57
CA ALA A 412 -15.11 4.36 -4.45
C ALA A 412 -15.23 5.89 -4.58
N VAL A 413 -15.99 6.35 -5.58
CA VAL A 413 -16.21 7.77 -5.84
C VAL A 413 -16.99 8.44 -4.70
N VAL A 414 -18.09 7.82 -4.26
CA VAL A 414 -18.90 8.35 -3.15
C VAL A 414 -18.08 8.40 -1.86
N ALA A 415 -17.40 7.31 -1.50
CA ALA A 415 -16.60 7.24 -0.27
C ALA A 415 -15.44 8.25 -0.27
N SER A 416 -14.73 8.39 -1.41
CA SER A 416 -13.69 9.40 -1.59
C SER A 416 -14.24 10.83 -1.48
N GLY A 417 -15.41 11.09 -2.08
CA GLY A 417 -16.11 12.38 -1.99
C GLY A 417 -16.47 12.75 -0.55
N VAL A 418 -17.03 11.80 0.21
CA VAL A 418 -17.37 11.98 1.63
C VAL A 418 -16.11 12.19 2.48
N SER A 419 -15.04 11.43 2.25
CA SER A 419 -13.78 11.55 2.99
C SER A 419 -13.14 12.94 2.84
N ARG A 420 -13.25 13.57 1.66
CA ARG A 420 -12.72 14.92 1.39
C ARG A 420 -13.32 16.00 2.28
N LEU A 421 -14.52 15.77 2.84
CA LEU A 421 -15.13 16.68 3.83
C LEU A 421 -14.39 16.64 5.18
N LEU A 422 -13.68 15.55 5.48
CA LEU A 422 -13.04 15.30 6.77
C LEU A 422 -11.52 15.50 6.73
N CYS A 423 -10.85 15.10 5.65
CA CYS A 423 -9.39 15.11 5.53
C CYS A 423 -8.90 15.37 4.10
N VAL A 424 -7.66 15.85 3.98
CA VAL A 424 -6.90 15.89 2.71
C VAL A 424 -6.35 14.50 2.35
N PRO A 425 -5.92 14.25 1.10
CA PRO A 425 -5.34 12.97 0.70
C PRO A 425 -4.15 12.60 1.59
N LEU A 426 -4.23 11.43 2.23
CA LEU A 426 -3.32 11.07 3.31
C LEU A 426 -1.86 10.98 2.84
N TYR A 427 -1.58 10.26 1.76
CA TYR A 427 -0.20 10.05 1.31
C TYR A 427 0.45 11.33 0.79
N SER A 428 -0.30 12.16 0.08
CA SER A 428 0.17 13.49 -0.34
C SER A 428 0.55 14.35 0.87
N ALA A 429 -0.29 14.38 1.91
CA ALA A 429 -0.01 15.12 3.13
C ALA A 429 1.19 14.57 3.92
N LEU A 430 1.35 13.24 3.95
CA LEU A 430 2.52 12.60 4.58
C LEU A 430 3.80 12.81 3.75
N ALA A 431 3.72 12.89 2.42
CA ALA A 431 4.85 13.15 1.55
C ALA A 431 5.42 14.55 1.80
N GLN A 432 4.55 15.55 2.02
CA GLN A 432 4.97 16.89 2.42
C GLN A 432 5.77 16.89 3.73
N LEU A 433 5.41 16.04 4.71
CA LEU A 433 6.19 15.87 5.94
C LEU A 433 7.54 15.21 5.70
N GLN A 434 7.67 14.37 4.67
CA GLN A 434 8.97 13.80 4.28
C GLN A 434 9.87 14.88 3.66
N LEU A 435 9.32 15.78 2.84
CA LEU A 435 10.09 16.87 2.22
C LEU A 435 10.68 17.83 3.26
N GLN A 436 10.06 17.99 4.44
CA GLN A 436 10.63 18.77 5.55
C GLN A 436 11.94 18.18 6.13
N ARG A 437 12.30 16.94 5.76
CA ARG A 437 13.56 16.30 6.15
C ARG A 437 14.73 16.65 5.24
N LEU A 438 14.48 17.34 4.12
CA LEU A 438 15.55 17.81 3.25
C LEU A 438 16.49 18.73 4.04
N PRO A 439 17.81 18.69 3.74
CA PRO A 439 18.72 19.70 4.25
C PRO A 439 18.17 21.08 3.91
N LYS A 440 18.08 21.98 4.89
CA LYS A 440 17.79 23.38 4.57
C LYS A 440 18.94 23.87 3.71
N ALA A 441 18.65 24.41 2.54
CA ALA A 441 19.66 25.11 1.77
C ALA A 441 20.22 26.21 2.67
N ASP A 442 21.53 26.21 2.88
CA ASP A 442 22.20 27.32 3.56
C ASP A 442 21.83 28.58 2.77
N SER A 443 21.05 29.46 3.39
CA SER A 443 20.75 30.77 2.84
C SER A 443 22.06 31.55 2.83
N ALA A 444 22.74 31.50 1.69
CA ALA A 444 23.90 32.34 1.38
C ALA A 444 23.48 33.80 1.24
#